data_AF-A0AAN4PBA2-F1
#
_entry.id   AF-A0AAN4PBA2-F1
#
_cell.length_a   1.000
_cell.length_b   1.000
_cell.length_c   1.000
_cell.angle_alpha   90.00
_cell.angle_beta   90.00
_cell.angle_gamma   90.00
#
_symmetry.space_group_name_H-M   'P 1'
#
loop_
_entity.id
_entity.type
_entity.pdbx_description
1 polymer ?
#
loop_
_entity_poly.entity_id
_entity_poly.type
_entity_poly.pdbx_seq_one_letter_code
_entity_poly.pdbx_strand_id
1 'polypeptide(L)'
;MEKPRCGVPDGLGLANFTVAGTKWNEFSLKYCFDTFCQELNEEQIRTAISNAFAKWSAISAFTFTEVSRDQAAHIRIGWYKRDHHDGSPFDGVGTAFSNILAHAFYPPPNAGDLAGDVHFDEDEDWTVDSLTHVALHEIGHSLGLKHSTIEKSVMWPSYNGVGDLTTDDMDGLYEIYGPFGRPTVLRRNIGPRIYTKNETIAEGDFLQSENALYRFICQGDGNVVLYGPGNSVAWKSSTDGMGKPPYRIVAQDDRNIVQYDRDNRAIWRTGTSLPGHNHTDCFLILQDDRNLVLYEEGNPIAAVWQTHTQL
;
A
#
# COMPACT_ATOMS: atom_id res chain seq x y z
N MET A 1 -15.20 0.19 -31.28
CA MET A 1 -14.66 -0.95 -30.53
C MET A 1 -15.27 -0.91 -29.15
N GLU A 2 -15.55 -2.06 -28.54
CA GLU A 2 -15.84 -2.08 -27.10
C GLU A 2 -14.62 -1.52 -26.36
N LYS A 3 -14.86 -1.02 -25.13
CA LYS A 3 -13.77 -0.51 -24.31
C LYS A 3 -12.83 -1.68 -23.98
N PRO A 4 -11.50 -1.51 -24.13
CA PRO A 4 -10.54 -2.53 -23.72
C PRO A 4 -10.75 -2.87 -22.25
N ARG A 5 -10.73 -4.16 -21.90
CA ARG A 5 -11.02 -4.63 -20.55
C ARG A 5 -10.25 -5.87 -20.17
N CYS A 6 -10.20 -6.15 -18.86
CA CYS A 6 -9.70 -7.39 -18.32
C CYS A 6 -10.67 -8.55 -18.60
N GLY A 7 -10.10 -9.73 -18.89
CA GLY A 7 -10.79 -10.99 -19.16
C GLY A 7 -11.20 -11.75 -17.91
N VAL A 8 -10.74 -11.35 -16.72
CA VAL A 8 -11.18 -11.94 -15.45
C VAL A 8 -12.68 -11.68 -15.26
N PRO A 9 -13.50 -12.70 -14.93
CA PRO A 9 -14.94 -12.49 -14.74
C PRO A 9 -15.26 -11.52 -13.61
N ASP A 10 -16.19 -10.61 -13.87
CA ASP A 10 -16.74 -9.69 -12.86
C ASP A 10 -17.44 -10.50 -11.76
N GLY A 11 -17.05 -10.30 -10.49
CA GLY A 11 -17.68 -10.99 -9.37
C GLY A 11 -19.14 -10.57 -9.18
N LEU A 12 -20.06 -11.53 -9.08
CA LEU A 12 -21.44 -11.26 -8.65
C LEU A 12 -21.46 -10.85 -7.16
N GLY A 13 -21.46 -9.54 -6.85
CA GLY A 13 -21.57 -9.07 -5.46
C GLY A 13 -21.51 -7.55 -5.28
N LEU A 14 -22.55 -6.98 -4.65
CA LEU A 14 -22.80 -5.56 -4.38
C LEU A 14 -21.93 -5.00 -3.23
N ALA A 15 -20.61 -4.93 -3.39
CA ALA A 15 -19.77 -4.19 -2.46
C ALA A 15 -18.68 -3.42 -3.21
N ASN A 16 -18.37 -2.21 -2.74
CA ASN A 16 -17.39 -1.30 -3.35
C ASN A 16 -15.99 -1.93 -3.52
N PHE A 17 -15.69 -3.01 -2.80
CA PHE A 17 -14.66 -4.00 -3.11
C PHE A 17 -15.15 -5.38 -2.65
N THR A 18 -14.75 -6.46 -3.34
CA THR A 18 -15.01 -7.84 -2.90
C THR A 18 -13.70 -8.61 -2.76
N VAL A 19 -13.44 -9.16 -1.58
CA VAL A 19 -12.38 -10.15 -1.36
C VAL A 19 -12.90 -11.49 -1.87
N ALA A 20 -12.41 -12.00 -2.99
CA ALA A 20 -12.58 -13.42 -3.28
C ALA A 20 -11.47 -14.04 -4.13
N GLY A 21 -10.28 -13.46 -4.08
CA GLY A 21 -9.06 -14.21 -4.29
C GLY A 21 -8.67 -14.97 -3.03
N THR A 22 -8.01 -16.08 -3.24
CA THR A 22 -7.02 -16.66 -2.32
C THR A 22 -5.83 -15.70 -2.16
N LYS A 23 -4.88 -16.02 -1.28
CA LYS A 23 -3.77 -15.13 -0.95
C LYS A 23 -2.44 -15.85 -0.92
N TRP A 24 -1.36 -15.11 -1.13
CA TRP A 24 -0.02 -15.58 -0.82
C TRP A 24 0.20 -15.68 0.69
N ASN A 25 0.99 -16.66 1.12
CA ASN A 25 1.41 -16.82 2.51
C ASN A 25 2.77 -16.16 2.81
N GLU A 26 3.35 -15.51 1.81
CA GLU A 26 4.62 -14.79 1.87
C GLU A 26 4.56 -13.54 1.02
N PHE A 27 5.49 -12.61 1.28
CA PHE A 27 5.57 -11.33 0.57
C PHE A 27 6.75 -11.24 -0.40
N SER A 28 7.68 -12.20 -0.36
CA SER A 28 8.82 -12.22 -1.29
C SER A 28 8.49 -13.09 -2.50
N LEU A 29 7.85 -12.48 -3.49
CA LEU A 29 7.43 -13.17 -4.70
C LEU A 29 8.51 -13.09 -5.77
N LYS A 30 8.50 -14.09 -6.64
CA LYS A 30 9.42 -14.22 -7.77
C LYS A 30 8.58 -14.25 -9.03
N TYR A 31 9.02 -13.57 -10.08
CA TYR A 31 8.34 -13.63 -11.35
C TYR A 31 9.31 -13.95 -12.48
N CYS A 32 8.82 -14.52 -13.56
CA CYS A 32 9.60 -14.74 -14.78
C CYS A 32 8.76 -14.50 -16.03
N PHE A 33 9.43 -14.26 -17.15
CA PHE A 33 8.80 -14.15 -18.45
C PHE A 33 8.83 -15.50 -19.17
N ASP A 34 7.66 -15.98 -19.58
CA ASP A 34 7.52 -17.16 -20.43
C ASP A 34 7.69 -16.83 -21.90
N THR A 35 7.12 -15.71 -22.35
CA THR A 35 7.23 -15.14 -23.70
C THR A 35 7.31 -13.61 -23.62
N PHE A 36 7.53 -12.96 -24.76
CA PHE A 36 7.59 -11.51 -24.93
C PHE A 36 6.78 -11.13 -26.17
N CYS A 37 6.16 -9.95 -26.17
CA CYS A 37 5.49 -9.42 -27.36
C CYS A 37 6.49 -8.95 -28.42
N GLN A 38 6.01 -8.81 -29.66
CA GLN A 38 6.85 -8.43 -30.80
C GLN A 38 6.95 -6.91 -31.01
N GLU A 39 6.00 -6.16 -30.47
CA GLU A 39 5.86 -4.71 -30.65
C GLU A 39 6.91 -3.94 -29.84
N LEU A 40 7.35 -4.51 -28.71
CA LEU A 40 8.29 -3.92 -27.76
C LEU A 40 9.53 -4.78 -27.63
N ASN A 41 10.69 -4.16 -27.37
CA ASN A 41 11.87 -4.93 -27.00
C ASN A 41 11.80 -5.41 -25.54
N GLU A 42 12.61 -6.40 -25.17
CA GLU A 42 12.61 -6.96 -23.82
C GLU A 42 12.88 -5.93 -22.72
N GLU A 43 13.73 -4.93 -22.95
CA GLU A 43 14.03 -3.89 -21.96
C GLU A 43 12.80 -3.03 -21.67
N GLN A 44 12.07 -2.65 -22.71
CA GLN A 44 10.81 -1.93 -22.60
C GLN A 44 9.76 -2.73 -21.83
N ILE A 45 9.63 -4.03 -22.14
CA ILE A 45 8.70 -4.94 -21.46
C ILE A 45 9.06 -5.07 -19.98
N ARG A 46 10.33 -5.36 -19.68
CA ARG A 46 10.83 -5.49 -18.29
C ARG A 46 10.64 -4.19 -17.51
N THR A 47 10.86 -3.05 -18.14
CA THR A 47 10.62 -1.73 -17.52
C THR A 47 9.15 -1.53 -17.18
N ALA A 48 8.23 -1.82 -18.11
CA ALA A 48 6.80 -1.69 -17.88
C ALA A 48 6.31 -2.58 -16.72
N ILE A 49 6.68 -3.86 -16.74
CA ILE A 49 6.29 -4.84 -15.71
C ILE A 49 6.92 -4.51 -14.35
N SER A 50 8.22 -4.16 -14.29
CA SER A 50 8.87 -3.81 -13.03
C SER A 50 8.31 -2.51 -12.43
N ASN A 51 7.93 -1.52 -13.24
CA ASN A 51 7.23 -0.33 -12.77
C ASN A 51 5.87 -0.67 -12.16
N ALA A 52 5.10 -1.58 -12.75
CA ALA A 52 3.83 -2.03 -12.21
C ALA A 52 4.00 -2.75 -10.86
N PHE A 53 4.97 -3.67 -10.74
CA PHE A 53 5.32 -4.31 -9.46
C PHE A 53 5.82 -3.30 -8.42
N ALA A 54 6.58 -2.29 -8.82
CA ALA A 54 7.08 -1.26 -7.92
C ALA A 54 5.95 -0.45 -7.27
N LYS A 55 4.84 -0.19 -8.00
CA LYS A 55 3.67 0.50 -7.42
C LYS A 55 3.02 -0.32 -6.30
N TRP A 56 2.84 -1.62 -6.50
CA TRP A 56 2.34 -2.52 -5.45
C TRP A 56 3.31 -2.65 -4.27
N SER A 57 4.61 -2.73 -4.54
CA SER A 57 5.66 -2.79 -3.50
C SER A 57 5.74 -1.51 -2.67
N ALA A 58 5.44 -0.35 -3.27
CA ALA A 58 5.50 0.94 -2.57
C ALA A 58 4.45 1.10 -1.47
N ILE A 59 3.36 0.34 -1.53
CA ILE A 59 2.24 0.43 -0.58
C ILE A 59 2.07 -0.82 0.29
N SER A 60 2.94 -1.82 0.16
CA SER A 60 2.79 -3.13 0.79
C SER A 60 4.14 -3.78 1.10
N ALA A 61 4.11 -4.92 1.79
CA ALA A 61 5.33 -5.68 2.08
C ALA A 61 5.89 -6.44 0.89
N PHE A 62 5.13 -6.49 -0.22
CA PHE A 62 5.52 -7.30 -1.35
C PHE A 62 6.83 -6.82 -1.94
N THR A 63 7.72 -7.77 -2.20
CA THR A 63 8.91 -7.59 -3.01
C THR A 63 8.83 -8.56 -4.17
N PHE A 64 9.17 -8.09 -5.36
CA PHE A 64 9.14 -8.91 -6.57
C PHE A 64 10.55 -9.01 -7.14
N THR A 65 11.01 -10.24 -7.33
CA THR A 65 12.33 -10.51 -7.91
C THR A 65 12.15 -11.22 -9.24
N GLU A 66 12.68 -10.64 -10.31
CA GLU A 66 12.74 -11.34 -11.59
C GLU A 66 13.74 -12.50 -11.49
N VAL A 67 13.34 -13.66 -12.01
CA VAL A 67 14.20 -14.84 -12.14
C VAL A 67 14.20 -15.37 -13.57
N SER A 68 15.22 -16.14 -13.92
CA SER A 68 15.27 -16.84 -15.21
C SER A 68 14.11 -17.83 -15.35
N ARG A 69 13.61 -18.00 -16.58
CA ARG A 69 12.41 -18.79 -16.89
C ARG A 69 12.43 -20.24 -16.38
N ASP A 70 13.62 -20.84 -16.31
CA ASP A 70 13.87 -22.21 -15.83
C ASP A 70 13.83 -22.34 -14.30
N GLN A 71 13.82 -21.22 -13.57
CA GLN A 71 13.71 -21.21 -12.12
C GLN A 71 12.24 -21.23 -11.67
N ALA A 72 12.02 -21.69 -10.44
CA ALA A 72 10.71 -21.61 -9.81
C ALA A 72 10.32 -20.13 -9.56
N ALA A 73 9.17 -19.74 -10.10
CA ALA A 73 8.56 -18.42 -9.96
C ALA A 73 7.14 -18.59 -9.39
N HIS A 74 6.67 -17.56 -8.68
CA HIS A 74 5.31 -17.48 -8.15
C HIS A 74 4.32 -16.93 -9.19
N ILE A 75 4.82 -16.04 -10.07
CA ILE A 75 4.03 -15.36 -11.09
C ILE A 75 4.75 -15.54 -12.42
N ARG A 76 4.15 -16.23 -13.37
CA ARG A 76 4.66 -16.32 -14.74
C ARG A 76 3.91 -15.35 -15.63
N ILE A 77 4.65 -14.66 -16.47
CA ILE A 77 4.13 -13.59 -17.32
C ILE A 77 4.37 -13.97 -18.77
N GLY A 78 3.33 -13.96 -19.59
CA GLY A 78 3.45 -14.29 -21.00
C GLY A 78 2.42 -13.62 -21.88
N TRP A 79 2.72 -13.58 -23.17
CA TRP A 79 1.85 -13.15 -24.24
C TRP A 79 1.44 -14.36 -25.07
N TYR A 80 0.13 -14.47 -25.30
CA TYR A 80 -0.48 -15.62 -25.97
C TYR A 80 -1.55 -15.15 -26.94
N LYS A 81 -1.88 -15.98 -27.94
CA LYS A 81 -2.93 -15.69 -28.92
C LYS A 81 -4.10 -16.64 -28.71
N ARG A 82 -5.32 -16.11 -28.65
CA ARG A 82 -6.58 -16.88 -28.65
C ARG A 82 -6.55 -18.01 -27.61
N ASP A 83 -6.88 -19.26 -28.00
CA ASP A 83 -6.75 -20.41 -27.11
C ASP A 83 -5.29 -20.73 -26.83
N HIS A 84 -4.93 -20.69 -25.54
CA HIS A 84 -3.61 -20.99 -25.02
C HIS A 84 -3.66 -21.99 -23.86
N HIS A 85 -4.71 -22.82 -23.85
CA HIS A 85 -4.84 -24.03 -23.02
C HIS A 85 -4.94 -23.79 -21.51
N ASP A 86 -5.35 -22.60 -21.09
CA ASP A 86 -5.62 -22.24 -19.70
C ASP A 86 -7.13 -22.15 -19.37
N GLY A 87 -7.99 -22.35 -20.38
CA GLY A 87 -9.46 -22.28 -20.27
C GLY A 87 -10.06 -20.88 -20.47
N SER A 88 -9.23 -19.87 -20.72
CA SER A 88 -9.64 -18.46 -20.89
C SER A 88 -9.09 -17.91 -22.21
N PRO A 89 -9.64 -18.30 -23.38
CA PRO A 89 -9.10 -17.88 -24.66
C PRO A 89 -9.26 -16.36 -24.88
N PHE A 90 -8.23 -15.73 -25.43
CA PHE A 90 -8.32 -14.34 -25.91
C PHE A 90 -9.19 -14.21 -27.17
N ASP A 91 -9.67 -13.00 -27.45
CA ASP A 91 -10.53 -12.68 -28.58
C ASP A 91 -9.76 -12.25 -29.83
N GLY A 92 -8.45 -12.04 -29.72
CA GLY A 92 -7.63 -11.43 -30.76
C GLY A 92 -7.89 -9.92 -30.86
N VAL A 93 -7.36 -9.27 -31.90
CA VAL A 93 -7.49 -7.81 -32.11
C VAL A 93 -8.89 -7.29 -31.76
N GLY A 94 -8.93 -6.35 -30.81
CA GLY A 94 -10.14 -5.76 -30.29
C GLY A 94 -11.16 -5.37 -31.36
N THR A 95 -12.41 -5.78 -31.14
CA THR A 95 -13.51 -5.60 -32.09
C THR A 95 -14.59 -4.65 -31.54
N ALA A 96 -15.68 -4.48 -32.29
CA ALA A 96 -16.86 -3.76 -31.80
C ALA A 96 -17.63 -4.49 -30.70
N PHE A 97 -17.33 -5.77 -30.43
CA PHE A 97 -18.11 -6.64 -29.55
C PHE A 97 -17.33 -7.24 -28.38
N SER A 98 -16.00 -7.24 -28.46
CA SER A 98 -15.11 -7.78 -27.43
C SER A 98 -13.74 -7.12 -27.60
N ASN A 99 -13.03 -6.89 -26.49
CA ASN A 99 -11.71 -6.31 -26.47
C ASN A 99 -10.99 -6.70 -25.16
N ILE A 100 -10.55 -7.96 -25.06
CA ILE A 100 -9.86 -8.49 -23.88
C ILE A 100 -8.35 -8.32 -24.06
N LEU A 101 -7.71 -7.45 -23.27
CA LEU A 101 -6.27 -7.25 -23.43
C LEU A 101 -5.40 -8.21 -22.60
N ALA A 102 -5.93 -8.68 -21.48
CA ALA A 102 -5.20 -9.54 -20.55
C ALA A 102 -6.15 -10.22 -19.55
N HIS A 103 -5.63 -11.23 -18.87
CA HIS A 103 -6.20 -11.75 -17.63
C HIS A 103 -5.09 -12.27 -16.72
N ALA A 104 -5.45 -12.49 -15.46
CA ALA A 104 -4.58 -13.12 -14.50
C ALA A 104 -5.33 -14.14 -13.63
N PHE A 105 -4.56 -14.98 -12.97
CA PHE A 105 -5.07 -15.97 -12.04
C PHE A 105 -4.82 -15.52 -10.61
N TYR A 106 -5.82 -15.76 -9.74
CA TYR A 106 -5.66 -15.52 -8.31
C TYR A 106 -4.55 -16.40 -7.71
N PRO A 107 -4.02 -16.03 -6.52
CA PRO A 107 -3.01 -16.83 -5.82
C PRO A 107 -3.39 -18.31 -5.59
N PRO A 108 -2.46 -19.17 -5.16
CA PRO A 108 -2.80 -20.55 -4.78
C PRO A 108 -3.84 -20.61 -3.65
N PRO A 109 -4.68 -21.65 -3.58
CA PRO A 109 -4.72 -22.84 -4.44
C PRO A 109 -5.55 -22.72 -5.74
N ASN A 110 -5.96 -21.52 -6.16
CA ASN A 110 -6.76 -21.36 -7.38
C ASN A 110 -5.97 -21.73 -8.63
N ALA A 111 -6.63 -22.31 -9.65
CA ALA A 111 -6.04 -22.59 -10.97
C ALA A 111 -4.80 -23.51 -11.02
N GLY A 112 -4.44 -24.19 -9.92
CA GLY A 112 -3.34 -25.16 -9.92
C GLY A 112 -1.99 -24.52 -10.21
N ASP A 113 -1.31 -24.99 -11.26
CA ASP A 113 0.02 -24.50 -11.65
C ASP A 113 -0.01 -23.10 -12.28
N LEU A 114 -1.19 -22.61 -12.69
CA LEU A 114 -1.39 -21.27 -13.24
C LEU A 114 -1.61 -20.20 -12.15
N ALA A 115 -1.65 -20.59 -10.88
CA ALA A 115 -1.98 -19.69 -9.79
C ALA A 115 -1.02 -18.50 -9.73
N GLY A 116 -1.55 -17.28 -9.86
CA GLY A 116 -0.77 -16.05 -9.85
C GLY A 116 -0.26 -15.60 -11.21
N ASP A 117 -0.40 -16.40 -12.28
CA ASP A 117 0.12 -16.05 -13.60
C ASP A 117 -0.65 -14.91 -14.25
N VAL A 118 0.04 -14.15 -15.12
CA VAL A 118 -0.50 -13.02 -15.87
C VAL A 118 -0.31 -13.28 -17.36
N HIS A 119 -1.41 -13.28 -18.11
CA HIS A 119 -1.42 -13.49 -19.55
C HIS A 119 -1.89 -12.22 -20.26
N PHE A 120 -1.16 -11.80 -21.30
CA PHE A 120 -1.51 -10.70 -22.19
C PHE A 120 -1.90 -11.22 -23.58
N ASP A 121 -2.83 -10.57 -24.27
CA ASP A 121 -3.16 -10.91 -25.66
C ASP A 121 -2.06 -10.39 -26.61
N GLU A 122 -1.40 -11.32 -27.30
CA GLU A 122 -0.36 -11.06 -28.31
C GLU A 122 -0.93 -10.57 -29.65
N ASP A 123 -2.24 -10.56 -29.84
CA ASP A 123 -2.87 -9.95 -31.02
C ASP A 123 -3.09 -8.43 -30.85
N GLU A 124 -2.82 -7.85 -29.68
CA GLU A 124 -2.99 -6.42 -29.38
C GLU A 124 -1.72 -5.59 -29.64
N ASP A 125 -1.89 -4.29 -29.97
CA ASP A 125 -0.78 -3.37 -30.26
C ASP A 125 -0.24 -2.74 -28.96
N TRP A 126 0.82 -3.35 -28.41
CA TRP A 126 1.38 -2.95 -27.13
C TRP A 126 2.32 -1.74 -27.21
N THR A 127 2.06 -0.78 -26.34
CA THR A 127 2.98 0.32 -26.03
C THR A 127 3.49 0.14 -24.59
N VAL A 128 4.62 0.78 -24.25
CA VAL A 128 5.12 0.77 -22.86
C VAL A 128 4.05 1.28 -21.88
N ASP A 129 3.32 2.32 -22.27
CA ASP A 129 2.27 2.90 -21.43
C ASP A 129 1.09 1.94 -21.28
N SER A 130 0.52 1.42 -22.38
CA SER A 130 -0.61 0.49 -22.29
C SER A 130 -0.25 -0.78 -21.50
N LEU A 131 0.94 -1.34 -21.74
CA LEU A 131 1.44 -2.50 -21.00
C LEU A 131 1.59 -2.20 -19.51
N THR A 132 2.15 -1.05 -19.14
CA THR A 132 2.31 -0.67 -17.71
C THR A 132 0.96 -0.58 -17.00
N HIS A 133 -0.05 0.02 -17.64
CA HIS A 133 -1.38 0.18 -17.05
C HIS A 133 -2.13 -1.15 -16.92
N VAL A 134 -2.10 -1.99 -17.97
CA VAL A 134 -2.74 -3.31 -17.94
C VAL A 134 -2.03 -4.22 -16.93
N ALA A 135 -0.69 -4.26 -16.94
CA ALA A 135 0.07 -5.06 -15.98
C ALA A 135 -0.21 -4.65 -14.53
N LEU A 136 -0.33 -3.35 -14.25
CA LEU A 136 -0.67 -2.87 -12.91
C LEU A 136 -2.00 -3.45 -12.40
N HIS A 137 -3.00 -3.55 -13.28
CA HIS A 137 -4.29 -4.18 -13.00
C HIS A 137 -4.15 -5.70 -12.79
N GLU A 138 -3.55 -6.41 -13.74
CA GLU A 138 -3.45 -7.87 -13.70
C GLU A 138 -2.61 -8.38 -12.51
N ILE A 139 -1.59 -7.62 -12.12
CA ILE A 139 -0.83 -7.92 -10.90
C ILE A 139 -1.73 -7.80 -9.67
N GLY A 140 -2.71 -6.89 -9.66
CA GLY A 140 -3.69 -6.82 -8.56
C GLY A 140 -4.48 -8.13 -8.40
N HIS A 141 -4.93 -8.74 -9.50
CA HIS A 141 -5.52 -10.08 -9.50
C HIS A 141 -4.55 -11.15 -9.01
N SER A 142 -3.30 -11.09 -9.46
CA SER A 142 -2.21 -11.99 -9.03
C SER A 142 -1.90 -11.84 -7.53
N LEU A 143 -2.29 -10.73 -6.92
CA LEU A 143 -2.22 -10.49 -5.47
C LEU A 143 -3.54 -10.80 -4.75
N GLY A 144 -4.60 -11.22 -5.44
CA GLY A 144 -5.86 -11.64 -4.84
C GLY A 144 -7.00 -10.63 -4.92
N LEU A 145 -6.79 -9.47 -5.53
CA LEU A 145 -7.81 -8.42 -5.68
C LEU A 145 -8.81 -8.79 -6.78
N LYS A 146 -10.09 -8.52 -6.56
CA LYS A 146 -11.12 -8.61 -7.60
C LYS A 146 -11.28 -7.27 -8.30
N HIS A 147 -12.07 -7.27 -9.37
CA HIS A 147 -12.54 -6.03 -9.96
C HIS A 147 -13.26 -5.14 -8.94
N SER A 148 -12.96 -3.85 -9.01
CA SER A 148 -13.65 -2.78 -8.28
C SER A 148 -14.86 -2.27 -9.04
N THR A 149 -15.86 -1.74 -8.33
CA THR A 149 -16.97 -1.00 -8.94
C THR A 149 -16.69 0.50 -9.07
N ILE A 150 -15.50 0.96 -8.67
CA ILE A 150 -15.10 2.37 -8.72
C ILE A 150 -14.29 2.61 -9.99
N GLU A 151 -14.83 3.38 -10.94
CA GLU A 151 -14.17 3.62 -12.24
C GLU A 151 -12.74 4.18 -12.12
N LYS A 152 -12.42 4.88 -11.02
CA LYS A 152 -11.08 5.42 -10.79
C LYS A 152 -10.09 4.42 -10.17
N SER A 153 -10.53 3.26 -9.71
CA SER A 153 -9.65 2.22 -9.17
C SER A 153 -8.86 1.59 -10.31
N VAL A 154 -7.60 1.22 -10.03
CA VAL A 154 -6.79 0.41 -10.95
C VAL A 154 -7.52 -0.88 -11.28
N MET A 155 -8.20 -1.49 -10.30
CA MET A 155 -8.98 -2.72 -10.46
C MET A 155 -10.35 -2.52 -11.13
N TRP A 156 -10.67 -1.36 -11.71
CA TRP A 156 -11.87 -1.23 -12.54
C TRP A 156 -11.76 -2.12 -13.79
N PRO A 157 -12.79 -2.91 -14.17
CA PRO A 157 -12.67 -3.92 -15.23
C PRO A 157 -12.23 -3.40 -16.60
N SER A 158 -12.60 -2.16 -16.96
CA SER A 158 -12.22 -1.56 -18.25
C SER A 158 -10.98 -0.71 -18.12
N TYR A 159 -9.99 -0.92 -18.97
CA TYR A 159 -8.77 -0.10 -18.94
C TYR A 159 -9.09 1.32 -19.42
N ASN A 160 -8.91 2.28 -18.51
CA ASN A 160 -9.23 3.69 -18.72
C ASN A 160 -8.03 4.63 -18.51
N GLY A 161 -6.82 4.07 -18.45
CA GLY A 161 -5.58 4.82 -18.27
C GLY A 161 -5.36 5.34 -16.84
N VAL A 162 -6.07 4.80 -15.84
CA VAL A 162 -5.73 5.03 -14.43
C VAL A 162 -4.37 4.41 -14.13
N GLY A 163 -3.37 5.27 -13.91
CA GLY A 163 -1.99 4.84 -13.69
C GLY A 163 -1.61 4.64 -12.23
N ASP A 164 -2.29 5.27 -11.27
CA ASP A 164 -1.88 5.27 -9.87
C ASP A 164 -2.88 4.55 -8.98
N LEU A 165 -2.35 3.76 -8.04
CA LEU A 165 -3.15 3.04 -7.05
C LEU A 165 -3.96 4.03 -6.21
N THR A 166 -5.26 3.77 -6.14
CA THR A 166 -6.19 4.56 -5.34
C THR A 166 -6.36 3.99 -3.94
N THR A 167 -7.07 4.73 -3.11
CA THR A 167 -7.49 4.28 -1.78
C THR A 167 -8.25 2.95 -1.81
N ASP A 168 -9.05 2.71 -2.84
CA ASP A 168 -9.81 1.47 -3.00
C ASP A 168 -8.89 0.26 -3.24
N ASP A 169 -7.88 0.44 -4.09
CA ASP A 169 -6.87 -0.59 -4.40
C ASP A 169 -6.02 -0.90 -3.15
N MET A 170 -5.61 0.14 -2.41
CA MET A 170 -4.88 0.03 -1.15
C MET A 170 -5.69 -0.71 -0.08
N ASP A 171 -6.99 -0.41 0.03
CA ASP A 171 -7.89 -1.06 0.98
C ASP A 171 -8.11 -2.52 0.66
N GLY A 172 -8.34 -2.85 -0.62
CA GLY A 172 -8.48 -4.23 -1.03
C GLY A 172 -7.27 -5.07 -0.63
N LEU A 173 -6.06 -4.53 -0.82
CA LEU A 173 -4.83 -5.23 -0.46
C LEU A 173 -4.69 -5.36 1.07
N TYR A 174 -5.00 -4.29 1.80
CA TYR A 174 -5.03 -4.29 3.26
C TYR A 174 -6.02 -5.34 3.81
N GLU A 175 -7.20 -5.51 3.24
CA GLU A 175 -8.18 -6.49 3.71
C GLU A 175 -7.70 -7.95 3.52
N ILE A 176 -6.86 -8.21 2.51
CA ILE A 176 -6.31 -9.55 2.25
C ILE A 176 -5.09 -9.84 3.14
N TYR A 177 -4.18 -8.88 3.25
CA TYR A 177 -2.84 -9.07 3.83
C TYR A 177 -2.65 -8.40 5.19
N GLY A 178 -3.60 -7.57 5.61
CA GLY A 178 -3.49 -6.71 6.79
C GLY A 178 -2.48 -5.58 6.59
N PRO A 179 -2.09 -4.89 7.66
CA PRO A 179 -1.04 -3.87 7.62
C PRO A 179 0.37 -4.46 7.54
N PHE A 180 0.52 -5.79 7.59
CA PHE A 180 1.81 -6.44 7.69
C PHE A 180 2.70 -6.03 6.51
N GLY A 181 3.75 -5.29 6.87
CA GLY A 181 4.84 -4.83 6.03
C GLY A 181 4.52 -3.70 5.05
N ARG A 182 3.45 -2.92 5.24
CA ARG A 182 3.32 -1.61 4.58
C ARG A 182 4.53 -0.75 4.97
N PRO A 183 5.47 -0.44 4.05
CA PRO A 183 6.71 0.22 4.40
C PRO A 183 6.40 1.62 4.91
N THR A 184 7.04 2.01 6.01
CA THR A 184 6.99 3.40 6.45
C THR A 184 7.97 4.19 5.59
N VAL A 185 7.44 4.90 4.59
CA VAL A 185 8.23 5.85 3.81
C VAL A 185 8.38 7.13 4.62
N LEU A 186 9.63 7.50 4.97
CA LEU A 186 9.90 8.79 5.62
C LEU A 186 9.56 9.91 4.64
N ARG A 187 8.70 10.84 5.06
CA ARG A 187 8.24 11.97 4.24
C ARG A 187 8.86 13.27 4.69
N ARG A 188 8.31 13.88 5.74
CA ARG A 188 8.73 15.20 6.23
C ARG A 188 9.20 15.14 7.67
N ASN A 189 10.36 15.74 7.92
CA ASN A 189 10.77 16.14 9.27
C ASN A 189 9.96 17.37 9.70
N ILE A 190 9.14 17.22 10.73
CA ILE A 190 8.30 18.31 11.26
C ILE A 190 8.96 19.06 12.42
N GLY A 191 10.24 18.78 12.69
CA GLY A 191 11.02 19.39 13.77
C GLY A 191 10.85 18.67 15.11
N PRO A 192 11.27 19.28 16.22
CA PRO A 192 11.31 18.61 17.52
C PRO A 192 9.96 18.59 18.23
N ARG A 193 8.99 19.43 17.85
CA ARG A 193 7.73 19.56 18.59
C ARG A 193 6.52 19.90 17.73
N ILE A 194 5.34 19.58 18.26
CA ILE A 194 4.03 20.04 17.78
C ILE A 194 3.20 20.56 18.97
N TYR A 195 2.23 21.43 18.69
CA TYR A 195 1.35 22.04 19.67
C TYR A 195 -0.03 21.40 19.66
N THR A 196 -0.69 21.37 20.82
CA THR A 196 -2.09 20.93 20.97
C THR A 196 -3.05 21.99 20.43
N LYS A 197 -2.90 22.29 19.14
CA LYS A 197 -3.70 23.24 18.35
C LYS A 197 -4.29 22.52 17.13
N ASN A 198 -4.59 21.23 17.30
CA ASN A 198 -4.98 20.29 16.26
C ASN A 198 -3.89 20.10 15.17
N GLU A 199 -2.62 20.27 15.52
CA GLU A 199 -1.50 19.95 14.63
C GLU A 199 -1.40 18.45 14.41
N THR A 200 -0.93 18.04 13.22
CA THR A 200 -0.95 16.63 12.80
C THR A 200 0.41 16.12 12.36
N ILE A 201 0.71 14.87 12.71
CA ILE A 201 1.78 14.07 12.11
C ILE A 201 1.10 13.07 11.17
N ALA A 202 1.21 13.29 9.87
CA ALA A 202 0.71 12.32 8.89
C ALA A 202 1.57 11.05 8.88
N GLU A 203 1.04 9.97 8.33
CA GLU A 203 1.84 8.78 8.02
C GLU A 203 3.14 9.12 7.28
N GLY A 204 4.26 8.64 7.81
CA GLY A 204 5.60 8.91 7.27
C GLY A 204 6.23 10.23 7.70
N ASP A 205 5.46 11.20 8.21
CA ASP A 205 6.00 12.39 8.87
C ASP A 205 6.55 12.02 10.26
N PHE A 206 7.57 12.73 10.72
CA PHE A 206 8.24 12.42 11.99
C PHE A 206 8.76 13.64 12.72
N LEU A 207 8.65 13.61 14.05
CA LEU A 207 9.40 14.51 14.93
C LEU A 207 10.86 14.05 14.98
N GLN A 208 11.79 14.99 15.07
CA GLN A 208 13.22 14.72 15.23
C GLN A 208 13.79 15.57 16.36
N SER A 209 14.58 14.96 17.26
CA SER A 209 15.28 15.70 18.32
C SER A 209 16.26 16.72 17.74
N GLU A 210 16.60 17.77 18.50
CA GLU A 210 17.50 18.85 18.06
C GLU A 210 18.89 18.34 17.68
N ASN A 211 19.38 17.31 18.39
CA ASN A 211 20.64 16.62 18.07
C ASN A 211 20.54 15.62 16.90
N ALA A 212 19.37 15.47 16.28
CA ALA A 212 19.06 14.58 15.17
C ALA A 212 19.24 13.06 15.43
N LEU A 213 19.47 12.63 16.68
CA LEU A 213 19.70 11.23 17.04
C LEU A 213 18.41 10.41 17.20
N TYR A 214 17.29 11.07 17.51
CA TYR A 214 16.02 10.41 17.82
C TYR A 214 14.94 10.86 16.86
N ARG A 215 14.01 9.95 16.53
CA ARG A 215 12.84 10.26 15.71
C ARG A 215 11.59 9.58 16.23
N PHE A 216 10.47 10.27 16.20
CA PHE A 216 9.15 9.73 16.54
C PHE A 216 8.24 9.81 15.32
N ILE A 217 7.70 8.66 14.88
CA ILE A 217 7.04 8.53 13.58
C ILE A 217 5.70 7.80 13.68
N CYS A 218 4.72 8.29 12.91
CA CYS A 218 3.49 7.57 12.60
C CYS A 218 3.76 6.63 11.41
N GLN A 219 3.77 5.32 11.68
CA GLN A 219 4.13 4.30 10.70
C GLN A 219 2.94 3.88 9.83
N GLY A 220 3.24 3.34 8.65
CA GLY A 220 2.24 2.90 7.67
C GLY A 220 1.50 1.60 8.05
N ASP A 221 1.99 0.90 9.07
CA ASP A 221 1.43 -0.34 9.62
C ASP A 221 0.47 -0.10 10.82
N GLY A 222 0.25 1.16 11.20
CA GLY A 222 -0.58 1.55 12.33
C GLY A 222 0.18 1.66 13.65
N ASN A 223 1.49 1.43 13.67
CA ASN A 223 2.32 1.67 14.86
C ASN A 223 2.73 3.15 14.96
N VAL A 224 3.05 3.57 16.17
CA VAL A 224 3.71 4.84 16.45
C VAL A 224 4.96 4.53 17.23
N VAL A 225 6.12 4.92 16.70
CA VAL A 225 7.40 4.44 17.19
C VAL A 225 8.39 5.56 17.40
N LEU A 226 9.04 5.52 18.56
CA LEU A 226 10.21 6.31 18.88
C LEU A 226 11.46 5.47 18.63
N TYR A 227 12.28 5.93 17.69
CA TYR A 227 13.57 5.33 17.35
C TYR A 227 14.74 6.15 17.90
N GLY A 228 15.81 5.44 18.25
CA GLY A 228 17.14 6.01 18.43
C GLY A 228 18.13 5.61 17.33
N PRO A 229 19.44 5.84 17.56
CA PRO A 229 20.49 5.54 16.60
C PRO A 229 20.42 4.11 16.09
N GLY A 230 20.71 3.92 14.80
CA GLY A 230 20.68 2.62 14.14
C GLY A 230 19.29 1.99 14.02
N ASN A 231 18.22 2.79 14.07
CA ASN A 231 16.82 2.32 14.07
C ASN A 231 16.47 1.46 15.30
N SER A 232 17.17 1.65 16.42
CA SER A 232 16.82 0.99 17.69
C SER A 232 15.46 1.49 18.18
N VAL A 233 14.55 0.58 18.54
CA VAL A 233 13.22 0.94 19.07
C VAL A 233 13.35 1.28 20.54
N ALA A 234 13.04 2.53 20.92
CA ALA A 234 13.06 2.98 22.32
C ALA A 234 11.67 2.91 22.96
N TRP A 235 10.61 3.18 22.20
CA TRP A 235 9.21 3.04 22.63
C TRP A 235 8.31 2.80 21.41
N LYS A 236 7.19 2.09 21.60
CA LYS A 236 6.16 1.91 20.57
C LYS A 236 4.76 1.83 21.17
N SER A 237 3.74 2.23 20.41
CA SER A 237 2.33 2.12 20.80
C SER A 237 1.84 0.67 20.82
N SER A 238 2.52 -0.25 20.12
CA SER A 238 2.11 -1.66 19.94
C SER A 238 0.72 -1.79 19.31
N THR A 239 0.43 -0.91 18.35
CA THR A 239 -0.81 -0.86 17.59
C THR A 239 -0.63 -1.26 16.13
N ASP A 240 0.53 -1.84 15.79
CA ASP A 240 0.71 -2.53 14.51
C ASP A 240 -0.42 -3.54 14.31
N GLY A 241 -1.06 -3.55 13.14
CA GLY A 241 -2.25 -4.38 12.94
C GLY A 241 -3.58 -3.63 13.02
N MET A 242 -3.63 -2.50 13.73
CA MET A 242 -4.90 -1.92 14.17
C MET A 242 -5.39 -0.75 13.30
N GLY A 243 -6.67 -0.76 12.96
CA GLY A 243 -7.30 0.33 12.19
C GLY A 243 -6.99 0.24 10.69
N LYS A 244 -7.46 1.20 9.90
CA LYS A 244 -7.23 1.25 8.45
C LYS A 244 -6.33 2.42 8.02
N PRO A 245 -5.31 2.19 7.20
CA PRO A 245 -4.49 3.27 6.69
C PRO A 245 -5.27 4.23 5.76
N PRO A 246 -4.74 5.45 5.50
CA PRO A 246 -3.55 6.02 6.13
C PRO A 246 -3.81 6.45 7.57
N TYR A 247 -2.74 6.42 8.39
CA TYR A 247 -2.80 6.84 9.79
C TYR A 247 -2.36 8.29 9.98
N ARG A 248 -2.75 8.89 11.11
CA ARG A 248 -2.24 10.18 11.54
C ARG A 248 -2.22 10.30 13.06
N ILE A 249 -1.32 11.10 13.59
CA ILE A 249 -1.35 11.57 14.97
C ILE A 249 -1.91 12.99 14.96
N VAL A 250 -2.78 13.31 15.92
CA VAL A 250 -3.32 14.65 16.13
C VAL A 250 -2.99 15.08 17.56
N ALA A 251 -2.34 16.23 17.71
CA ALA A 251 -2.21 16.94 18.97
C ALA A 251 -3.46 17.80 19.16
N GLN A 252 -4.47 17.21 19.79
CA GLN A 252 -5.81 17.79 19.90
C GLN A 252 -5.84 18.97 20.84
N ASP A 253 -6.73 19.93 20.59
CA ASP A 253 -6.90 21.11 21.44
C ASP A 253 -7.30 20.79 22.89
N ASP A 254 -7.83 19.61 23.19
CA ASP A 254 -8.14 19.13 24.54
C ASP A 254 -6.91 18.60 25.34
N ARG A 255 -5.69 18.81 24.82
CA ARG A 255 -4.38 18.33 25.33
C ARG A 255 -4.09 16.85 25.08
N ASN A 256 -4.95 16.13 24.38
CA ASN A 256 -4.72 14.72 24.08
C ASN A 256 -3.87 14.55 22.83
N ILE A 257 -2.95 13.59 22.84
CA ILE A 257 -2.27 13.15 21.61
C ILE A 257 -2.92 11.84 21.20
N VAL A 258 -3.52 11.82 20.01
CA VAL A 258 -4.31 10.68 19.55
C VAL A 258 -3.89 10.26 18.16
N GLN A 259 -3.61 8.97 18.01
CA GLN A 259 -3.47 8.35 16.70
C GLN A 259 -4.85 7.94 16.19
N TYR A 260 -5.14 8.35 14.97
CA TYR A 260 -6.36 8.01 14.24
C TYR A 260 -6.03 7.21 12.99
N ASP A 261 -6.95 6.32 12.63
CA ASP A 261 -6.99 5.70 11.32
C ASP A 261 -7.77 6.60 10.31
N ARG A 262 -7.90 6.14 9.06
CA ARG A 262 -8.60 6.91 8.00
C ARG A 262 -10.07 7.19 8.34
N ASP A 263 -10.72 6.26 9.03
CA ASP A 263 -12.15 6.34 9.36
C ASP A 263 -12.39 7.17 10.63
N ASN A 264 -11.36 7.87 11.14
CA ASN A 264 -11.36 8.66 12.37
C ASN A 264 -11.60 7.85 13.64
N ARG A 265 -11.30 6.55 13.61
CA ARG A 265 -11.27 5.73 14.81
C ARG A 265 -9.96 5.98 15.56
N ALA A 266 -10.07 6.27 16.86
CA ALA A 266 -8.90 6.39 17.73
C ALA A 266 -8.26 5.01 17.93
N ILE A 267 -6.98 4.89 17.58
CA ILE A 267 -6.18 3.67 17.67
C ILE A 267 -5.34 3.66 18.94
N TRP A 268 -4.67 4.77 19.22
CA TRP A 268 -3.87 4.98 20.43
C TRP A 268 -4.06 6.40 20.96
N ARG A 269 -3.90 6.62 22.28
CA ARG A 269 -3.97 7.96 22.89
C ARG A 269 -3.17 8.05 24.19
N THR A 270 -2.71 9.26 24.52
CA THR A 270 -2.05 9.56 25.80
C THR A 270 -3.01 9.54 27.00
N GLY A 271 -4.31 9.81 26.77
CA GLY A 271 -5.31 9.84 27.83
C GLY A 271 -5.24 11.12 28.68
N THR A 272 -4.72 12.20 28.12
CA THR A 272 -4.45 13.48 28.80
C THR A 272 -5.53 14.53 28.57
N SER A 273 -6.66 14.15 27.97
CA SER A 273 -7.75 15.06 27.62
C SER A 273 -8.33 15.75 28.85
N LEU A 274 -8.51 17.08 28.79
CA LEU A 274 -9.27 17.85 29.78
C LEU A 274 -10.56 18.41 29.16
N PRO A 275 -11.69 18.42 29.89
CA PRO A 275 -12.94 18.95 29.37
C PRO A 275 -12.95 20.48 29.29
N GLY A 276 -13.63 21.00 28.27
CA GLY A 276 -13.77 22.44 28.03
C GLY A 276 -12.56 23.05 27.31
N HIS A 277 -12.55 24.37 27.14
CA HIS A 277 -11.43 25.10 26.49
C HIS A 277 -10.71 26.06 27.45
N ASN A 278 -10.95 25.91 28.76
CA ASN A 278 -10.33 26.72 29.82
C ASN A 278 -9.14 25.98 30.45
N HIS A 279 -8.20 25.57 29.61
CA HIS A 279 -6.93 25.00 30.05
C HIS A 279 -5.81 25.57 29.19
N THR A 280 -4.60 25.60 29.74
CA THR A 280 -3.42 25.98 28.98
C THR A 280 -3.16 24.93 27.88
N ASP A 281 -2.77 25.41 26.69
CA ASP A 281 -2.29 24.54 25.62
C ASP A 281 -1.06 23.75 26.09
N CYS A 282 -0.79 22.65 25.42
CA CYS A 282 0.38 21.82 25.62
C CYS A 282 1.20 21.74 24.32
N PHE A 283 2.42 21.23 24.43
CA PHE A 283 3.22 20.86 23.27
C PHE A 283 3.91 19.52 23.52
N LEU A 284 3.90 18.68 22.49
CA LEU A 284 4.61 17.41 22.47
C LEU A 284 6.00 17.67 21.88
N ILE A 285 7.06 17.33 22.61
CA ILE A 285 8.45 17.54 22.19
C ILE A 285 9.26 16.25 22.31
N LEU A 286 10.06 15.97 21.29
CA LEU A 286 11.10 14.94 21.32
C LEU A 286 12.41 15.59 21.76
N GLN A 287 12.89 15.20 22.94
CA GLN A 287 14.06 15.77 23.57
C GLN A 287 15.35 15.00 23.22
N ASP A 288 16.48 15.68 23.38
CA ASP A 288 17.82 15.13 23.11
C ASP A 288 18.27 14.05 24.10
N ASP A 289 17.50 13.80 25.15
CA ASP A 289 17.69 12.70 26.09
C ASP A 289 16.94 11.42 25.68
N ARG A 290 16.29 11.41 24.50
CA ARG A 290 15.39 10.35 23.96
C ARG A 290 13.99 10.35 24.57
N ASN A 291 13.64 11.26 25.48
CA ASN A 291 12.30 11.30 26.04
C ASN A 291 11.35 12.06 25.10
N LEU A 292 10.16 11.50 24.85
CA LEU A 292 9.07 12.20 24.18
C LEU A 292 8.10 12.65 25.26
N VAL A 293 7.90 13.96 25.37
CA VAL A 293 7.19 14.56 26.52
C VAL A 293 6.14 15.54 26.05
N LEU A 294 4.97 15.45 26.67
CA LEU A 294 3.92 16.45 26.58
C LEU A 294 4.05 17.40 27.78
N TYR A 295 4.34 18.67 27.52
CA TYR A 295 4.41 19.72 28.54
C TYR A 295 3.26 20.70 28.40
N GLU A 296 2.89 21.34 29.50
CA GLU A 296 2.01 22.51 29.49
C GLU A 296 2.80 23.75 29.02
N GLU A 297 2.21 24.55 28.12
CA GLU A 297 2.82 25.77 27.61
C GLU A 297 3.04 26.77 28.77
N GLY A 298 4.23 27.38 28.82
CA GLY A 298 4.60 28.28 29.93
C GLY A 298 5.00 27.59 31.24
N ASN A 299 4.85 26.27 31.38
CA ASN A 299 5.33 25.51 32.53
C ASN A 299 5.98 24.16 32.15
N PRO A 300 7.17 24.17 31.53
CA PRO A 300 7.84 22.96 31.04
C PRO A 300 8.54 22.13 32.13
N ILE A 301 8.18 22.32 33.41
CA ILE A 301 8.86 21.66 34.55
C ILE A 301 8.20 20.33 34.91
N ALA A 302 6.87 20.22 34.73
CA ALA A 302 6.10 19.01 35.02
C ALA A 302 5.52 18.43 33.73
N ALA A 303 5.87 17.17 33.44
CA ALA A 303 5.32 16.45 32.30
C ALA A 303 3.83 16.14 32.53
N VAL A 304 2.99 16.45 31.54
CA VAL A 304 1.59 16.01 31.46
C VAL A 304 1.55 14.52 31.11
N TRP A 305 2.45 14.09 30.23
CA TRP A 305 2.69 12.70 29.84
C TRP A 305 4.09 12.55 29.27
N GLN A 306 4.69 11.36 29.37
CA GLN A 306 6.00 11.07 28.78
C GLN A 306 6.18 9.58 28.46
N THR A 307 7.10 9.27 27.55
CA THR A 307 7.46 7.88 27.20
C THR A 307 8.35 7.19 28.24
N HIS A 308 8.96 7.94 29.16
CA HIS A 308 9.91 7.43 30.16
C HIS A 308 11.13 6.74 29.52
N THR A 309 11.62 7.28 28.41
CA THR A 309 12.72 6.70 27.61
C THR A 309 14.05 7.43 27.77
N GLN A 310 14.15 8.39 28.67
CA GLN A 310 15.40 9.11 28.95
C GLN A 310 16.56 8.15 29.27
N LEU A 311 17.77 8.51 28.83
CA LEU A 311 19.02 7.78 29.10
C LEU A 311 19.72 8.26 30.38
#